data_AF-A0A542RLZ8-F1
#
_entry.id   AF-A0A542RLZ8-F1
#
_cell.length_a   1.000
_cell.length_b   1.000
_cell.length_c   1.000
_cell.angle_alpha   90.00
_cell.angle_beta   90.00
_cell.angle_gamma   90.00
#
_symmetry.space_group_name_H-M   'P 1'
#
loop_
_entity.id
_entity.type
_entity.pdbx_description
1 polymer ?
#
loop_
_entity_poly.entity_id
_entity_poly.type
_entity_poly.pdbx_seq_one_letter_code
_entity_poly.pdbx_strand_id
1 'polypeptide(L)'
;MCLELFVMIKETPGIEPNPLVSPYVLTGKLSRENSPHFFKRFPKKQAWWVTTEEGCACRFSISKHPDKVKLGMYPEEQRPRQYQKYVEDYQKRMDRMMHLRAWCEELLDHDKTQVELYGVWIGDKFTKREPIYSTIEELFSPKKFRLDEQHYILTK
;
A
#
# COMPACT_ATOMS: atom_id res chain seq x y z
N MET A 1 8.34 1.19 -8.81
CA MET A 1 8.03 -0.12 -8.19
C MET A 1 6.58 -0.06 -7.73
N CYS A 2 5.83 -1.17 -7.77
CA CYS A 2 4.45 -1.23 -7.24
C CYS A 2 4.46 -2.02 -5.95
N LEU A 3 3.74 -1.57 -4.94
CA LEU A 3 3.49 -2.34 -3.72
C LEU A 3 2.12 -2.99 -3.81
N GLU A 4 2.09 -4.30 -3.61
CA GLU A 4 0.91 -5.09 -3.31
C GLU A 4 0.80 -5.21 -1.79
N LEU A 5 -0.42 -5.02 -1.29
CA LEU A 5 -0.73 -5.19 0.11
C LEU A 5 -1.72 -6.35 0.27
N PHE A 6 -1.52 -7.14 1.31
CA PHE A 6 -2.41 -8.24 1.66
C PHE A 6 -2.83 -8.13 3.12
N VAL A 7 -4.14 -8.15 3.36
CA VAL A 7 -4.68 -8.36 4.69
C VAL A 7 -4.77 -9.84 4.96
N MET A 8 -4.26 -10.26 6.10
CA MET A 8 -4.22 -11.64 6.53
C MET A 8 -4.91 -11.79 7.86
N ILE A 9 -5.93 -12.64 7.91
CA ILE A 9 -6.72 -12.87 9.11
C ILE A 9 -6.73 -14.36 9.40
N LYS A 10 -6.69 -14.74 10.68
CA LYS A 10 -6.95 -16.12 11.08
C LYS A 10 -8.33 -16.55 10.56
N GLU A 11 -8.39 -17.69 9.87
CA GLU A 11 -9.63 -18.20 9.28
C GLU A 11 -10.69 -18.42 10.35
N THR A 12 -11.66 -17.49 10.40
CA THR A 12 -12.73 -17.45 11.38
C THR A 12 -14.03 -17.11 10.65
N PRO A 13 -15.10 -17.92 10.78
CA PRO A 13 -16.35 -17.66 10.07
C PRO A 13 -16.93 -16.28 10.42
N GLY A 14 -17.32 -15.52 9.40
CA GLY A 14 -17.99 -14.22 9.55
C GLY A 14 -17.09 -13.02 9.86
N ILE A 15 -15.76 -13.20 9.92
CA ILE A 15 -14.80 -12.11 10.10
C ILE A 15 -14.27 -11.66 8.74
N GLU A 16 -14.45 -10.39 8.42
CA GLU A 16 -13.90 -9.74 7.23
C GLU A 16 -13.31 -8.38 7.61
N PRO A 17 -12.19 -7.95 6.97
CA PRO A 17 -11.64 -6.63 7.23
C PRO A 17 -12.64 -5.58 6.73
N ASN A 18 -13.19 -4.77 7.65
CA ASN A 18 -14.15 -3.71 7.33
C ASN A 18 -13.75 -2.33 7.89
N PRO A 19 -12.55 -1.81 7.55
CA PRO A 19 -12.18 -0.43 7.87
C PRO A 19 -13.02 0.56 7.05
N LEU A 20 -13.03 1.84 7.44
CA LEU A 20 -13.72 2.89 6.69
C LEU A 20 -13.32 2.88 5.21
N VAL A 21 -14.33 3.04 4.36
CA VAL A 21 -14.16 3.02 2.91
C VAL A 21 -13.36 4.24 2.49
N SER A 22 -12.12 4.01 2.06
CA SER A 22 -11.33 5.01 1.36
C SER A 22 -11.75 5.06 -0.12
N PRO A 23 -11.95 6.25 -0.71
CA PRO A 23 -12.35 6.37 -2.12
C PRO A 23 -11.27 5.84 -3.09
N TYR A 24 -10.06 5.57 -2.60
CA TYR A 24 -8.93 5.13 -3.39
C TYR A 24 -8.55 3.67 -3.17
N VAL A 25 -9.03 3.05 -2.11
CA VAL A 25 -8.64 1.68 -1.73
C VAL A 25 -9.70 0.71 -2.21
N LEU A 26 -9.26 -0.29 -2.96
CA LEU A 26 -10.07 -1.41 -3.40
C LEU A 26 -9.55 -2.67 -2.73
N THR A 27 -10.45 -3.48 -2.20
CA THR A 27 -10.12 -4.75 -1.56
C THR A 27 -10.85 -5.88 -2.26
N GLY A 28 -10.22 -7.03 -2.39
CA GLY A 28 -10.93 -8.24 -2.79
C GLY A 28 -10.43 -9.47 -2.04
N LYS A 29 -11.34 -10.40 -1.79
CA LYS A 29 -11.03 -11.66 -1.11
C LYS A 29 -10.25 -12.56 -2.06
N LEU A 30 -9.12 -13.09 -1.61
CA LEU A 30 -8.38 -14.10 -2.36
C LEU A 30 -8.99 -15.48 -2.13
N SER A 31 -9.09 -16.26 -3.20
CA SER A 31 -9.57 -17.64 -3.14
C SER A 31 -8.41 -18.63 -3.22
N ARG A 32 -8.62 -19.82 -2.64
CA ARG A 32 -7.64 -20.90 -2.70
C ARG A 32 -7.38 -21.37 -4.13
N GLU A 33 -8.39 -21.31 -5.01
CA GLU A 33 -8.24 -21.68 -6.42
C GLU A 33 -7.36 -20.68 -7.18
N ASN A 34 -7.56 -19.38 -6.94
CA ASN A 34 -6.89 -18.32 -7.70
C ASN A 34 -5.50 -17.97 -7.14
N SER A 35 -5.19 -18.31 -5.90
CA SER A 35 -3.90 -17.99 -5.26
C SER A 35 -3.33 -19.16 -4.46
N PRO A 36 -3.17 -20.35 -5.05
CA PRO A 36 -2.81 -21.57 -4.32
C PRO A 36 -1.43 -21.48 -3.64
N HIS A 37 -0.48 -20.76 -4.24
CA HIS A 37 0.85 -20.56 -3.68
C HIS A 37 0.82 -19.82 -2.34
N PHE A 38 -0.13 -18.89 -2.19
CA PHE A 38 -0.28 -18.07 -1.01
C PHE A 38 -0.88 -18.89 0.14
N PHE A 39 -1.97 -19.62 -0.11
CA PHE A 39 -2.61 -20.49 0.89
C PHE A 39 -1.81 -21.75 1.21
N LYS A 40 -0.88 -22.18 0.35
CA LYS A 40 0.10 -23.21 0.71
C LYS A 40 1.00 -22.77 1.88
N ARG A 41 1.33 -21.47 1.94
CA ARG A 41 2.16 -20.90 3.01
C ARG A 41 1.35 -20.50 4.24
N PHE A 42 0.11 -20.07 4.03
CA PHE A 42 -0.79 -19.65 5.10
C PHE A 42 -2.11 -20.45 5.09
N PRO A 43 -2.06 -21.76 5.38
CA PRO A 43 -3.19 -22.68 5.15
C PRO A 43 -4.41 -22.45 6.07
N LYS A 44 -4.22 -21.72 7.18
CA LYS A 44 -5.25 -21.43 8.20
C LYS A 44 -5.61 -19.94 8.25
N LYS A 45 -5.31 -19.19 7.18
CA LYS A 45 -5.59 -17.76 7.09
C LYS A 45 -6.49 -17.48 5.91
N GLN A 46 -7.34 -16.48 6.07
CA GLN A 46 -8.04 -15.81 4.99
C GLN A 46 -7.24 -14.58 4.57
N ALA A 47 -7.33 -14.25 3.28
CA ALA A 47 -6.51 -13.21 2.70
C ALA A 47 -7.33 -12.29 1.81
N TRP A 48 -7.04 -11.00 1.88
CA TRP A 48 -7.59 -9.99 0.98
C TRP A 48 -6.44 -9.27 0.31
N TRP A 49 -6.52 -9.11 -1.00
CA TRP A 49 -5.62 -8.23 -1.72
C TRP A 49 -6.14 -6.80 -1.58
N VAL A 50 -5.23 -5.85 -1.39
CA VAL A 50 -5.51 -4.43 -1.25
C VAL A 50 -4.80 -3.71 -2.38
N THR A 51 -5.56 -2.96 -3.16
CA THR A 51 -5.06 -2.20 -4.30
C THR A 51 -5.65 -0.79 -4.33
N THR A 52 -5.27 -0.03 -5.35
CA THR A 52 -5.94 1.19 -5.76
C THR A 52 -6.42 1.07 -7.22
N GLU A 53 -7.12 2.09 -7.70
CA GLU A 53 -7.50 2.26 -9.12
C GLU A 53 -6.33 2.10 -10.12
N GLU A 54 -5.08 2.25 -9.68
CA GLU A 54 -3.90 2.09 -10.55
C GLU A 54 -3.42 0.63 -10.69
N GLY A 55 -4.12 -0.32 -10.07
CA GLY A 55 -3.78 -1.74 -10.14
C GLY A 55 -2.68 -2.20 -9.17
N CYS A 56 -2.19 -1.31 -8.28
CA CYS A 56 -1.44 -1.72 -7.10
C CYS A 56 -1.78 -0.84 -5.89
N ALA A 57 -1.48 -1.32 -4.68
CA ALA A 57 -1.74 -0.59 -3.45
C ALA A 57 -1.00 0.75 -3.44
N CYS A 58 0.23 0.77 -3.93
CA CYS A 58 0.89 2.04 -4.21
C CYS A 58 1.83 1.93 -5.40
N ARG A 59 1.63 2.80 -6.40
CA ARG A 59 2.53 2.95 -7.55
C ARG A 59 3.56 4.02 -7.24
N PHE A 60 4.73 3.57 -6.82
CA PHE A 60 5.78 4.47 -6.40
C PHE A 60 6.62 4.91 -7.60
N SER A 61 6.26 6.07 -8.13
CA SER A 61 7.07 6.86 -9.07
C SER A 61 7.08 8.32 -8.61
N ILE A 62 7.54 8.59 -7.40
CA ILE A 62 7.96 9.97 -7.10
C ILE A 62 9.23 10.20 -7.92
N SER A 63 9.17 11.21 -8.80
CA SER A 63 10.32 11.69 -9.57
C SER A 63 11.59 11.64 -8.72
N LYS A 64 12.70 11.12 -9.28
CA LYS A 64 14.04 11.12 -8.64
C LYS A 64 14.49 12.50 -8.15
N HIS A 65 13.75 13.56 -8.51
CA HIS A 65 13.94 14.93 -8.10
C HIS A 65 12.65 15.48 -7.46
N PRO A 66 12.39 15.20 -6.17
CA PRO A 66 11.39 15.97 -5.43
C PRO A 66 11.69 17.47 -5.51
N ASP A 67 12.96 17.85 -5.60
CA ASP A 67 13.46 19.22 -5.76
C ASP A 67 13.07 19.90 -7.10
N LYS A 68 12.63 19.12 -8.10
CA LYS A 68 12.06 19.66 -9.36
C LYS A 68 10.55 19.87 -9.27
N VAL A 69 9.89 19.19 -8.34
CA VAL A 69 8.50 19.47 -7.94
C VAL A 69 8.55 20.40 -6.72
N LYS A 70 9.14 21.59 -6.90
CA LYS A 70 8.99 22.68 -5.92
C LYS A 70 7.54 23.14 -5.94
N LEU A 71 6.68 22.41 -5.24
CA LEU A 71 5.31 22.85 -4.94
C LEU A 71 5.38 24.29 -4.44
N GLY A 72 4.82 25.23 -5.20
CA GLY A 72 4.85 26.66 -4.86
C GLY A 72 5.99 27.49 -5.46
N MET A 73 6.81 26.99 -6.40
CA MET A 73 7.86 27.83 -7.04
C MET A 73 7.30 28.94 -7.93
N TYR A 74 6.09 28.75 -8.44
CA TYR A 74 5.32 29.75 -9.20
C TYR A 74 3.91 29.85 -8.60
N PRO A 75 3.34 31.07 -8.50
CA PRO A 75 1.91 31.27 -8.28
C PRO A 75 1.11 30.46 -9.32
N GLU A 76 -0.06 29.96 -8.95
CA GLU A 76 -0.88 29.11 -9.81
C GLU A 76 -1.15 29.77 -11.17
N GLU A 77 -1.32 31.10 -11.20
CA GLU A 77 -1.57 31.87 -12.43
C GLU A 77 -0.39 31.88 -13.42
N GLN A 78 0.82 31.57 -12.96
CA GLN A 78 2.05 31.65 -13.75
C GLN A 78 2.62 30.27 -14.12
N ARG A 79 1.96 29.18 -13.70
CA ARG A 79 2.45 27.82 -13.97
C ARG A 79 2.21 27.44 -15.43
N PRO A 80 3.25 27.00 -16.16
CA PRO A 80 3.04 26.36 -17.46
C PRO A 80 2.08 25.17 -17.31
N ARG A 81 1.12 25.00 -18.24
CA ARG A 81 0.11 23.93 -18.18
C ARG A 81 0.69 22.53 -17.95
N GLN A 82 1.84 22.25 -18.56
CA GLN A 82 2.55 20.98 -18.36
C GLN A 82 3.03 20.82 -16.90
N TYR A 83 3.53 21.89 -16.29
CA TYR A 83 3.95 21.91 -14.88
C TYR A 83 2.77 21.72 -13.94
N GLN A 84 1.65 22.38 -14.22
CA GLN A 84 0.41 22.22 -13.43
C GLN A 84 -0.07 20.76 -13.42
N LYS A 85 -0.08 20.09 -14.58
CA LYS A 85 -0.41 18.66 -14.68
C LYS A 85 0.51 17.78 -13.82
N TYR A 86 1.82 18.06 -13.80
CA TYR A 86 2.75 17.33 -12.94
C TYR A 86 2.49 17.55 -11.45
N VAL A 87 2.11 18.76 -11.04
CA VAL A 87 1.75 19.09 -9.66
C VAL A 87 0.47 18.35 -9.25
N GLU A 88 -0.56 18.37 -10.09
CA GLU A 88 -1.82 17.66 -9.85
C GLU A 88 -1.63 16.14 -9.75
N ASP A 89 -0.87 15.56 -10.68
CA ASP A 89 -0.53 14.12 -10.64
C ASP A 89 0.26 13.75 -9.37
N TYR A 90 1.15 14.64 -8.91
CA TYR A 90 1.90 14.44 -7.66
C TYR A 90 0.98 14.52 -6.44
N GLN A 91 0.12 15.54 -6.35
CA GLN A 91 -0.82 15.71 -5.24
C GLN A 91 -1.77 14.51 -5.14
N LYS A 92 -2.34 14.08 -6.27
CA LYS A 92 -3.21 12.89 -6.31
C LYS A 92 -2.49 11.64 -5.81
N ARG A 93 -1.20 11.47 -6.12
CA ARG A 93 -0.39 10.35 -5.60
C ARG A 93 -0.18 10.44 -4.10
N MET A 94 0.11 11.64 -3.59
CA MET A 94 0.28 11.88 -2.15
C MET A 94 -1.01 11.62 -1.38
N ASP A 95 -2.14 12.13 -1.87
CA ASP A 95 -3.44 11.93 -1.22
C ASP A 95 -3.78 10.45 -1.14
N ARG A 96 -3.63 9.70 -2.25
CA ARG A 96 -3.85 8.24 -2.25
C ARG A 96 -2.98 7.51 -1.22
N MET A 97 -1.71 7.87 -1.13
CA MET A 97 -0.80 7.27 -0.16
C MET A 97 -1.23 7.57 1.28
N MET A 98 -1.63 8.81 1.57
CA MET A 98 -2.13 9.19 2.91
C MET A 98 -3.42 8.47 3.26
N HIS A 99 -4.33 8.32 2.30
CA HIS A 99 -5.56 7.56 2.47
C HIS A 99 -5.29 6.07 2.71
N LEU A 100 -4.35 5.47 1.97
CA LEU A 100 -3.96 4.08 2.19
C LEU A 100 -3.28 3.89 3.55
N ARG A 101 -2.42 4.84 3.97
CA ARG A 101 -1.83 4.85 5.30
C ARG A 101 -2.91 4.85 6.38
N ALA A 102 -3.84 5.80 6.33
CA ALA A 102 -4.93 5.91 7.30
C ALA A 102 -5.77 4.62 7.35
N TRP A 103 -6.06 4.05 6.18
CA TRP A 103 -6.78 2.78 6.08
C TRP A 103 -6.03 1.62 6.75
N CYS A 104 -4.71 1.52 6.58
CA CYS A 104 -3.88 0.52 7.27
C CYS A 104 -3.85 0.75 8.79
N GLU A 105 -3.73 2.00 9.24
CA GLU A 105 -3.71 2.35 10.66
C GLU A 105 -5.03 1.96 11.34
N GLU A 106 -6.16 2.28 10.71
CA GLU A 106 -7.49 1.93 11.20
C GLU A 106 -7.71 0.43 11.26
N LEU A 107 -7.30 -0.30 10.21
CA LEU A 107 -7.42 -1.75 10.17
C LEU A 107 -6.62 -2.42 11.29
N LEU A 108 -5.40 -1.97 11.54
CA LEU A 108 -4.60 -2.46 12.66
C LEU A 108 -5.17 -2.03 14.00
N ASP A 109 -5.89 -0.91 14.10
CA ASP A 109 -6.50 -0.48 15.36
C ASP A 109 -7.78 -1.25 15.69
N HIS A 110 -8.59 -1.62 14.70
CA HIS A 110 -9.84 -2.34 14.88
C HIS A 110 -9.66 -3.82 15.27
N ASP A 111 -8.66 -4.51 14.71
CA ASP A 111 -8.51 -5.97 14.84
C ASP A 111 -7.08 -6.41 15.23
N LYS A 112 -6.48 -5.71 16.21
CA LYS A 112 -5.09 -5.89 16.69
C LYS A 112 -4.65 -7.33 16.92
N THR A 113 -5.57 -8.21 17.31
CA THR A 113 -5.25 -9.60 17.66
C THR A 113 -5.43 -10.58 16.51
N GLN A 114 -6.00 -10.15 15.38
CA GLN A 114 -6.40 -11.06 14.30
C GLN A 114 -5.90 -10.66 12.92
N VAL A 115 -5.62 -9.37 12.69
CA VAL A 115 -5.17 -8.85 11.40
C VAL A 115 -3.66 -8.71 11.35
N GLU A 116 -3.08 -9.24 10.28
CA GLU A 116 -1.70 -9.01 9.87
C GLU A 116 -1.71 -8.36 8.48
N LEU A 117 -0.92 -7.30 8.30
CA LEU A 117 -0.77 -6.63 7.01
C LEU A 117 0.57 -7.01 6.40
N TYR A 118 0.55 -7.54 5.18
CA TYR A 118 1.73 -7.93 4.42
C TYR A 118 1.93 -7.01 3.22
N GLY A 119 3.17 -6.58 2.99
CA GLY A 119 3.56 -5.81 1.81
C GLY A 119 4.56 -6.55 0.93
N VAL A 120 4.32 -6.56 -0.37
CA VAL A 120 5.18 -7.19 -1.38
C VAL A 120 5.36 -6.25 -2.56
N TRP A 121 6.60 -6.07 -3.02
CA TRP A 121 6.86 -5.26 -4.20
C TRP A 121 6.77 -6.09 -5.49
N ILE A 122 5.97 -5.63 -6.46
CA ILE A 122 5.79 -6.25 -7.77
C ILE A 122 7.14 -6.29 -8.50
N GLY A 123 7.58 -7.51 -8.80
CA GLY A 123 8.90 -7.81 -9.34
C GLY A 123 9.56 -8.98 -8.60
N ASP A 124 9.16 -9.22 -7.35
CA ASP A 124 9.72 -10.31 -6.53
C ASP A 124 8.81 -11.55 -6.52
N LYS A 125 9.42 -12.74 -6.49
CA LYS A 125 8.69 -13.96 -6.13
C LYS A 125 8.58 -13.95 -4.62
N PHE A 126 7.41 -14.25 -4.04
CA PHE A 126 7.32 -14.47 -2.59
C PHE A 126 8.36 -15.54 -2.22
N THR A 127 9.51 -15.17 -1.65
CA THR A 127 10.64 -16.08 -1.38
C THR A 127 10.67 -16.44 0.10
N LYS A 128 11.54 -17.36 0.51
CA LYS A 128 11.60 -17.93 1.87
C LYS A 128 12.23 -17.00 2.92
N ARG A 129 12.58 -15.76 2.56
CA ARG A 129 13.23 -14.83 3.51
C ARG A 129 12.25 -14.45 4.60
N GLU A 130 12.75 -14.32 5.83
CA GLU A 130 11.95 -13.81 6.94
C GLU A 130 11.41 -12.43 6.56
N PRO A 131 10.10 -12.19 6.72
CA PRO A 131 9.53 -10.89 6.45
C PRO A 131 10.13 -9.87 7.42
N ILE A 132 10.37 -8.67 6.91
CA ILE A 132 10.93 -7.57 7.70
C ILE A 132 9.78 -6.83 8.36
N TYR A 133 9.87 -6.63 9.67
CA TYR A 133 8.94 -5.78 10.38
C TYR A 133 9.21 -4.33 9.98
N SER A 134 8.19 -3.65 9.47
CA SER A 134 8.24 -2.22 9.17
C SER A 134 7.02 -1.55 9.79
N THR A 135 7.24 -0.35 10.32
CA THR A 135 6.12 0.46 10.77
C THR A 135 5.37 1.01 9.56
N ILE A 136 4.06 1.26 9.71
CA ILE A 136 3.27 1.96 8.69
C ILE A 136 3.94 3.29 8.33
N GLU A 137 4.42 4.04 9.34
CA GLU A 137 5.12 5.31 9.09
C GLU A 137 6.35 5.13 8.20
N GLU A 138 7.13 4.07 8.39
CA GLU A 138 8.31 3.78 7.58
C GLU A 138 7.95 3.42 6.15
N LEU A 139 6.98 2.54 5.93
CA LEU A 139 6.58 2.10 4.60
C LEU A 139 5.96 3.23 3.77
N PHE A 140 5.21 4.13 4.42
CA PHE A 140 4.56 5.27 3.78
C PHE A 140 5.31 6.60 3.98
N SER A 141 6.57 6.57 4.43
CA SER A 141 7.38 7.78 4.57
C SER A 141 7.88 8.27 3.20
N PRO A 142 7.58 9.51 2.80
CA PRO A 142 8.14 10.09 1.57
C PRO A 142 9.67 10.22 1.59
N LYS A 143 10.29 10.25 2.78
CA LYS A 143 11.75 10.44 2.96
C LYS A 143 12.54 9.13 2.99
N LYS A 144 11.94 8.03 3.46
CA LYS A 144 12.58 6.69 3.54
C LYS A 144 12.20 5.77 2.37
N PHE A 145 11.63 6.36 1.32
CA PHE A 145 11.01 5.76 0.14
C PHE A 145 11.93 4.94 -0.80
N ARG A 146 13.19 4.73 -0.41
CA ARG A 146 14.12 3.82 -1.08
C ARG A 146 14.19 2.53 -0.28
N LEU A 147 13.04 1.91 -0.07
CA LEU A 147 13.00 0.58 0.51
C LEU A 147 13.44 -0.40 -0.58
N ASP A 148 14.42 -1.22 -0.24
CA ASP A 148 14.91 -2.28 -1.12
C ASP A 148 13.77 -3.26 -1.47
N GLU A 149 13.92 -3.99 -2.58
CA GLU A 149 13.01 -5.06 -2.99
C GLU A 149 12.99 -6.14 -1.88
N GLN A 150 11.97 -6.08 -1.01
CA GLN A 150 11.84 -6.93 0.17
C GLN A 150 10.36 -7.21 0.49
N HIS A 151 10.14 -8.14 1.43
CA HIS A 151 8.85 -8.52 1.97
C HIS A 151 8.68 -7.92 3.37
N TYR A 152 7.53 -7.33 3.64
CA TYR A 152 7.28 -6.61 4.90
C TYR A 152 6.06 -7.16 5.64
N ILE A 153 6.14 -7.22 6.96
CA ILE A 153 4.99 -7.24 7.85
C ILE A 153 4.83 -5.83 8.42
N LEU A 154 3.68 -5.24 8.15
CA LEU A 154 3.30 -3.92 8.62
C LEU A 154 2.83 -3.99 10.06
N THR A 155 3.45 -3.15 10.88
CA THR A 155 3.11 -2.94 12.29
C THR A 155 2.81 -1.47 12.52
N LYS A 156 2.18 -1.14 13.64
CA LYS A 156 1.91 0.26 14.01
C LYS A 156 3.22 1.01 14.24
#